data_AF-A0A7J3T2D0-F1
#
_entry.id   AF-A0A7J3T2D0-F1
#
_cell.length_a   1.000
_cell.length_b   1.000
_cell.length_c   1.000
_cell.angle_alpha   90.00
_cell.angle_beta   90.00
_cell.angle_gamma   90.00
#
_symmetry.space_group_name_H-M   'P 1'
#
loop_
_entity.id
_entity.type
_entity.pdbx_description
1 polymer ?
#
loop_
_entity_poly.entity_id
_entity_poly.type
_entity_poly.pdbx_seq_one_letter_code
_entity_poly.pdbx_strand_id
1 'polypeptide(L)' 'MNQESVKCPQCGCQRVYRDGIRYTSSGEMQRYLCRNCGYRFSQ' A
#
# COMPACT_ATOMS: atom_id res chain seq x y z
N MET A 1 3.66 1.45 20.34
CA MET A 1 3.97 2.27 19.16
C MET A 1 3.99 1.34 17.96
N ASN A 2 2.82 1.03 17.39
CA ASN A 2 2.74 0.13 16.22
C ASN A 2 2.64 0.99 14.95
N GLN A 3 3.79 1.41 14.42
CA GLN A 3 3.85 1.82 13.02
C GLN A 3 3.97 0.55 12.18
N GLU A 4 2.82 -0.02 11.80
CA GLU A 4 2.76 -1.02 10.73
C GLU A 4 3.35 -0.39 9.47
N SER A 5 4.63 -0.69 9.26
CA SER A 5 5.41 -0.15 8.15
C SER A 5 5.02 -0.94 6.91
N VAL A 6 4.06 -0.41 6.15
CA VAL A 6 3.61 -0.98 4.89
C VAL A 6 4.83 -1.17 3.98
N LYS A 7 5.05 -2.41 3.54
CA LYS A 7 6.14 -2.79 2.63
C LYS A 7 5.55 -3.20 1.29
N CYS A 8 6.29 -2.90 0.22
CA CYS A 8 5.93 -3.41 -1.08
C CYS A 8 6.07 -4.95 -1.09
N PRO A 9 5.02 -5.70 -1.44
CA PRO A 9 5.08 -7.16 -1.47
C PRO A 9 5.96 -7.69 -2.62
N GLN A 10 6.20 -6.86 -3.65
CA GLN A 10 7.00 -7.27 -4.80
C GLN A 10 8.50 -7.11 -4.58
N CYS A 11 8.95 -6.04 -3.92
CA CYS A 11 10.38 -5.73 -3.75
C CYS A 11 10.83 -5.57 -2.29
N GLY A 12 9.91 -5.68 -1.31
CA GLY A 12 10.20 -5.57 0.12
C GLY A 12 10.51 -4.16 0.63
N CYS A 13 10.57 -3.15 -0.23
CA CYS A 13 10.90 -1.78 0.17
C CYS A 13 9.78 -1.11 0.98
N GLN A 14 10.17 -0.27 1.94
CA GLN A 14 9.24 0.54 2.75
C GLN A 14 8.86 1.88 2.08
N ARG A 15 9.45 2.21 0.93
CA ARG A 15 9.15 3.44 0.18
C ARG A 15 7.84 3.27 -0.58
N VAL A 16 6.72 3.35 0.13
CA VAL A 16 5.37 3.21 -0.42
C VAL A 16 4.56 4.47 -0.17
N TYR A 17 3.78 4.90 -1.16
CA TYR A 17 2.88 6.05 -1.07
C TYR A 17 1.43 5.59 -1.02
N ARG A 18 0.59 6.26 -0.24
CA ARG A 18 -0.86 6.04 -0.19
C ARG A 18 -1.50 6.60 -1.48
N ASP A 19 -1.88 5.72 -2.39
CA ASP A 19 -2.44 6.01 -3.73
C ASP A 19 -3.98 6.04 -3.69
N GLY A 20 -4.55 6.68 -2.66
CA GLY A 20 -6.00 6.79 -2.46
C GLY A 20 -6.67 5.55 -1.86
N ILE A 21 -7.97 5.66 -1.60
CA ILE A 21 -8.78 4.62 -0.96
C ILE A 21 -9.81 4.10 -1.98
N ARG A 22 -10.05 2.79 -1.99
CA ARG A 22 -11.12 2.15 -2.75
C ARG A 22 -12.24 1.74 -1.81
N TYR A 23 -13.46 2.18 -2.09
CA TYR A 23 -14.65 1.68 -1.40
C TYR A 23 -15.15 0.42 -2.10
N THR A 24 -15.30 -0.66 -1.32
CA THR A 24 -15.83 -1.95 -1.77
C THR A 24 -17.02 -2.32 -0.89
N SER A 25 -17.79 -3.33 -1.29
CA SER A 25 -18.90 -3.87 -0.49
C SER A 25 -18.47 -4.37 0.89
N SER A 26 -17.19 -4.71 1.07
CA SER A 26 -16.61 -5.16 2.34
C SER A 26 -16.00 -4.04 3.17
N GLY A 27 -15.98 -2.79 2.67
CA GLY A 27 -15.40 -1.63 3.34
C GLY A 27 -14.38 -0.89 2.50
N GLU A 28 -13.64 0.00 3.16
CA GLU A 28 -12.58 0.79 2.55
C GLU A 28 -11.25 0.02 2.50
N MET A 29 -10.55 0.10 1.37
CA MET A 29 -9.27 -0.55 1.15
C MET A 29 -8.25 0.47 0.67
N GLN A 30 -7.13 0.62 1.37
CA GLN A 30 -6.12 1.60 1.03
C GLN A 30 -5.28 1.08 -0.13
N ARG A 31 -5.11 1.90 -1.17
CA ARG A 31 -4.18 1.61 -2.28
C ARG A 31 -2.82 2.19 -1.96
N TYR A 32 -1.79 1.48 -2.39
CA TYR A 32 -0.40 1.85 -2.23
C TYR A 32 0.35 1.74 -3.56
N LEU A 33 1.28 2.66 -3.78
CA LEU A 33 2.23 2.64 -4.89
C LEU A 33 3.65 2.54 -4.34
N CYS A 34 4.41 1.54 -4.78
CA CYS A 34 5.82 1.44 -4.45
C CYS A 34 6.64 2.44 -5.28
N ARG A 35 7.39 3.30 -4.60
CA ARG A 35 8.30 4.28 -5.23
C ARG A 35 9.61 3.67 -5.73
N ASN A 36 9.88 2.41 -5.43
CA ASN A 36 11.09 1.73 -5.91
C ASN A 36 10.83 0.95 -7.20
N CYS A 37 9.81 0.09 -7.22
CA CYS A 37 9.52 -0.80 -8.36
C CYS A 37 8.26 -0.42 -9.15
N GLY A 38 7.52 0.62 -8.74
CA GLY A 38 6.28 1.04 -9.41
C GLY A 38 5.07 0.11 -9.17
N TYR A 39 5.21 -0.95 -8.38
CA TYR A 39 4.13 -1.89 -8.10
C TYR A 39 2.98 -1.23 -7.31
N ARG A 40 1.75 -1.45 -7.76
CA ARG A 40 0.52 -0.98 -7.10
C ARG A 40 -0.16 -2.15 -6.40
N PHE A 41 -0.55 -1.94 -5.14
CA PHE A 41 -1.21 -2.96 -4.33
C PHE A 41 -2.23 -2.32 -3.37
N SER A 42 -3.10 -3.13 -2.77
CA SER A 42 -4.08 -2.66 -1.78
C SER A 42 -3.94 -3.47 -0.49
N GLN A 43 -4.08 -2.81 0.66
CA GLN A 43 -4.05 -3.42 1.99
C GLN A 43 -5.04 -2.72 2.91
#